data_AF-A0A2J6J919-F1
#
_entry.id   AF-A0A2J6J919-F1
#
_cell.length_a   1.000
_cell.length_b   1.000
_cell.length_c   1.000
_cell.angle_alpha   90.00
_cell.angle_beta   90.00
_cell.angle_gamma   90.00
#
_symmetry.space_group_name_H-M   'P 1'
#
loop_
_entity.id
_entity.type
_entity.pdbx_description
1 polymer ?
#
loop_
_entity_poly.entity_id
_entity_poly.type
_entity_poly.pdbx_seq_one_letter_code
_entity_poly.pdbx_strand_id
1 'polypeptide(L)'
;MLFLRLTLLAIIILGAMAYLIRAKIWAEFQNRGGKAQGFFRGQSEGYKAFCHNPPTPDIARLLERKRKFSIALAVAVVSFLLAILSVAL
;
A
#
# COMPACT_ATOMS: atom_id res chain seq x y z
N MET A 1 16.54 -21.88 -4.87
CA MET A 1 15.98 -21.49 -3.54
C MET A 1 16.31 -20.06 -3.12
N LEU A 2 17.55 -19.58 -3.28
CA LEU A 2 17.98 -18.24 -2.81
C LEU A 2 17.19 -17.08 -3.47
N PHE A 3 16.92 -17.20 -4.77
CA PHE A 3 16.11 -16.23 -5.54
C PHE A 3 14.67 -16.10 -5.02
N LEU A 4 14.07 -17.23 -4.63
CA LEU A 4 12.69 -17.28 -4.12
C LEU A 4 12.56 -16.66 -2.72
N ARG A 5 13.62 -16.78 -1.90
CA ARG A 5 13.69 -16.13 -0.58
C ARG A 5 13.86 -14.61 -0.72
N LEU A 6 14.65 -14.16 -1.68
CA LEU A 6 14.86 -12.73 -1.95
C LEU A 6 13.59 -12.05 -2.47
N THR A 7 12.87 -12.68 -3.40
CA THR A 7 11.59 -12.16 -3.89
C THR A 7 10.52 -12.13 -2.79
N LEU A 8 10.46 -13.16 -1.94
CA LEU A 8 9.56 -13.16 -0.79
C LEU A 8 9.88 -12.03 0.21
N LEU A 9 11.17 -11.81 0.53
CA LEU A 9 11.62 -10.67 1.34
C LEU A 9 11.24 -9.33 0.73
N ALA A 10 11.42 -9.17 -0.59
CA ALA A 10 11.05 -7.95 -1.30
C ALA A 10 9.54 -7.68 -1.22
N ILE A 11 8.70 -8.71 -1.36
CA ILE A 11 7.24 -8.60 -1.19
C ILE A 11 6.88 -8.15 0.24
N ILE A 12 7.51 -8.75 1.26
CA ILE A 12 7.28 -8.39 2.66
C ILE A 12 7.67 -6.92 2.92
N ILE A 13 8.84 -6.48 2.45
CA ILE A 13 9.32 -5.10 2.60
C ILE A 13 8.38 -4.12 1.89
N LEU A 14 7.98 -4.42 0.65
CA LEU A 14 7.05 -3.59 -0.12
C LEU A 14 5.68 -3.50 0.56
N GLY A 15 5.20 -4.62 1.12
CA GLY A 15 3.96 -4.68 1.89
C GLY A 15 4.03 -3.83 3.17
N ALA A 16 5.11 -3.94 3.93
CA ALA A 16 5.34 -3.14 5.13
C ALA A 16 5.43 -1.64 4.80
N MET A 17 6.15 -1.26 3.74
CA MET A 17 6.23 0.12 3.28
C MET A 17 4.86 0.67 2.85
N ALA A 18 4.08 -0.11 2.09
CA ALA A 18 2.73 0.28 1.69
C ALA A 18 1.80 0.45 2.91
N TYR A 19 1.94 -0.42 3.91
CA TYR A 19 1.22 -0.33 5.18
C TYR A 19 1.59 0.94 5.96
N LEU A 20 2.87 1.25 6.11
CA LEU A 20 3.35 2.46 6.80
C LEU A 20 2.86 3.74 6.12
N ILE A 21 2.87 3.79 4.79
CA ILE A 21 2.33 4.94 4.03
C ILE A 21 0.82 5.08 4.28
N ARG A 22 0.07 3.98 4.25
CA ARG A 22 -1.37 4.00 4.55
C ARG A 22 -1.63 4.46 5.99
N ALA A 23 -0.87 3.97 6.96
CA ALA A 23 -1.00 4.36 8.36
C ALA A 23 -0.71 5.86 8.54
N LYS A 24 0.31 6.40 7.88
CA LYS A 24 0.63 7.83 7.92
C LYS A 24 -0.49 8.70 7.34
N ILE A 25 -1.04 8.33 6.18
CA ILE A 25 -2.17 9.05 5.56
C ILE A 25 -3.40 8.99 6.47
N TRP A 26 -3.64 7.84 7.10
CA TRP A 26 -4.77 7.66 8.03
C TRP A 26 -4.61 8.48 9.30
N ALA A 27 -3.41 8.53 9.89
CA ALA A 27 -3.11 9.37 11.04
C ALA A 27 -3.31 10.85 10.72
N GLU A 28 -2.88 11.30 9.54
CA GLU A 28 -3.07 12.68 9.10
C GLU A 28 -4.56 13.01 8.86
N PHE A 29 -5.34 12.06 8.35
CA PHE A 29 -6.79 12.20 8.24
C PHE A 29 -7.46 12.34 9.62
N GLN A 30 -7.06 11.52 10.59
CA GLN A 30 -7.57 11.62 11.97
C GLN A 30 -7.17 12.93 12.65
N ASN A 31 -5.92 13.38 12.49
CA ASN A 31 -5.44 14.65 13.03
C ASN A 31 -6.25 15.85 12.53
N ARG A 32 -6.82 15.77 11.32
CA ARG A 32 -7.69 16.81 10.76
C ARG A 32 -9.17 16.65 11.10
N GLY A 33 -9.50 15.86 12.13
CA GLY A 33 -10.87 15.64 12.58
C GLY A 33 -11.63 14.59 11.76
N GLY A 34 -10.94 13.83 10.91
CA GLY A 34 -11.50 12.71 10.18
C GLY A 34 -11.97 11.61 11.12
N LYS A 35 -13.28 11.35 11.15
CA LYS A 35 -13.84 10.26 11.97
C LYS A 35 -13.51 8.91 11.32
N ALA A 36 -12.90 8.03 12.09
CA ALA A 36 -12.75 6.63 11.70
C ALA A 36 -14.15 5.99 11.65
N GLN A 37 -14.61 5.56 10.47
CA GLN A 37 -15.63 4.52 10.44
C GLN A 37 -14.95 3.22 10.85
N GLY A 38 -15.59 2.47 11.75
CA GLY A 38 -15.02 1.31 12.42
C GLY A 38 -14.35 0.32 11.46
N PHE A 39 -13.40 -0.44 12.02
CA PHE A 39 -12.44 -1.33 11.35
C PHE A 39 -13.00 -2.22 10.22
N PHE A 40 -14.31 -2.52 10.22
CA PHE A 40 -15.01 -3.39 9.25
C PHE A 40 -15.90 -2.66 8.24
N ARG A 41 -16.15 -1.35 8.38
CA ARG A 41 -16.81 -0.56 7.33
C ARG A 41 -15.73 -0.02 6.40
N GLY A 42 -15.87 -0.26 5.10
CA GLY A 42 -14.93 0.18 4.07
C GLY A 42 -14.53 1.65 4.23
N GLN A 43 -13.39 2.04 3.63
CA GLN A 43 -12.82 3.40 3.71
C GLN A 43 -13.92 4.46 3.79
N SER A 44 -13.96 5.22 4.90
CA SER A 44 -15.00 6.22 5.12
C SER A 44 -15.06 7.18 3.93
N GLU A 45 -16.26 7.62 3.56
CA GLU A 45 -16.39 8.57 2.43
C GLU A 45 -15.53 9.82 2.64
N GLY A 46 -15.36 10.26 3.89
CA GLY A 46 -14.43 11.32 4.26
C GLY A 46 -12.97 10.98 3.96
N TYR A 47 -12.53 9.75 4.19
CA TYR A 47 -11.17 9.32 3.84
C TYR A 47 -10.98 9.21 2.32
N LYS A 48 -12.00 8.77 1.57
CA LYS A 48 -11.97 8.77 0.11
C LYS A 48 -11.87 10.20 -0.44
N ALA A 49 -12.68 11.11 0.07
CA ALA A 49 -12.65 12.53 -0.31
C ALA A 49 -11.30 13.18 0.02
N PHE A 50 -10.73 12.86 1.19
CA PHE A 50 -9.40 13.32 1.59
C PHE A 50 -8.28 12.80 0.67
N CYS A 51 -8.37 11.55 0.23
CA CYS A 51 -7.42 10.99 -0.73
C CYS A 51 -7.59 11.59 -2.14
N HIS A 52 -8.81 12.02 -2.50
CA HIS A 52 -9.11 12.63 -3.78
C HIS A 52 -8.72 14.12 -3.84
N ASN A 53 -8.89 14.84 -2.74
CA ASN A 53 -8.45 16.23 -2.55
C ASN A 53 -7.50 16.29 -1.33
N PRO A 54 -6.22 15.94 -1.52
CA PRO A 54 -5.24 16.00 -0.44
C PRO A 54 -5.04 17.45 0.01
N PRO A 55 -5.15 17.76 1.33
CA PRO A 55 -5.07 19.13 1.82
C PRO A 55 -3.65 19.70 1.83
N THR A 56 -2.62 18.86 1.69
CA THR A 56 -1.22 19.28 1.62
C THR A 56 -0.46 18.57 0.50
N PRO A 57 0.56 19.23 -0.10
CA PRO A 57 1.38 18.65 -1.15
C PRO A 57 2.16 17.40 -0.68
N ASP A 58 2.45 17.29 0.61
CA ASP A 58 3.14 16.11 1.17
C ASP A 58 2.26 14.86 1.15
N ILE A 59 0.96 14.99 1.45
CA ILE A 59 0.00 13.88 1.39
C ILE A 59 -0.24 13.48 -0.06
N ALA A 60 -0.29 14.45 -0.98
CA ALA A 60 -0.39 14.19 -2.41
C ALA A 60 0.80 13.35 -2.91
N ARG A 61 2.04 13.73 -2.54
CA ARG A 61 3.25 12.94 -2.85
C ARG A 61 3.22 11.55 -2.21
N LEU A 62 2.72 11.42 -0.98
CA LEU A 62 2.58 10.13 -0.30
C LEU A 62 1.56 9.22 -1.00
N LEU A 63 0.43 9.75 -1.45
CA LEU A 63 -0.56 9.03 -2.25
C LEU A 63 0.02 8.56 -3.58
N GLU A 64 0.76 9.42 -4.26
CA GLU A 64 1.42 9.08 -5.51
C GLU A 64 2.47 7.98 -5.31
N ARG A 65 3.29 8.08 -4.25
CA ARG A 65 4.23 7.02 -3.84
C ARG A 65 3.49 5.73 -3.50
N LYS A 66 2.40 5.79 -2.73
CA LYS A 66 1.58 4.62 -2.39
C LYS A 66 1.11 3.90 -3.65
N ARG A 67 0.70 4.63 -4.69
CA ARG A 67 0.26 4.07 -5.96
C ARG A 67 1.43 3.35 -6.66
N LYS A 68 2.60 3.98 -6.73
CA LYS A 68 3.83 3.38 -7.28
C LYS A 68 4.23 2.11 -6.52
N PHE A 69 4.20 2.14 -5.18
CA PHE A 69 4.46 0.98 -4.34
C PHE A 69 3.42 -0.13 -4.51
N SER A 70 2.15 0.20 -4.65
CA SER A 70 1.09 -0.79 -4.90
C SER A 70 1.28 -1.50 -6.25
N ILE A 71 1.69 -0.76 -7.28
CA ILE A 71 2.02 -1.34 -8.60
C ILE A 71 3.27 -2.22 -8.47
N ALA A 72 4.33 -1.73 -7.83
CA ALA A 72 5.56 -2.49 -7.62
C ALA A 72 5.30 -3.79 -6.83
N LEU A 73 4.43 -3.75 -5.81
CA LEU A 73 4.00 -4.92 -5.05
C LEU A 73 3.24 -5.91 -5.95
N ALA A 74 2.28 -5.44 -6.75
CA ALA A 74 1.53 -6.30 -7.66
C ALA A 74 2.45 -7.00 -8.67
N VAL A 75 3.40 -6.26 -9.25
CA VAL A 75 4.43 -6.81 -10.14
C VAL A 75 5.27 -7.85 -9.42
N ALA A 76 5.76 -7.56 -8.21
CA ALA A 76 6.56 -8.50 -7.42
C ALA A 76 5.80 -9.80 -7.11
N VAL A 77 4.51 -9.71 -6.78
CA VAL A 77 3.65 -10.88 -6.53
C VAL A 77 3.44 -11.69 -7.80
N VAL A 78 3.16 -11.05 -8.94
CA VAL A 78 3.00 -11.74 -10.23
C VAL A 78 4.30 -12.43 -10.64
N SER A 79 5.45 -11.77 -10.51
CA SER A 79 6.76 -12.37 -10.79
C SER A 79 7.06 -13.56 -9.86
N PHE A 80 6.67 -13.46 -8.59
CA PHE A 80 6.82 -14.57 -7.64
C PHE A 80 5.95 -15.78 -8.01
N LEU A 81 4.68 -15.55 -8.39
CA LEU A 81 3.79 -16.61 -8.85
C LEU A 81 4.29 -17.28 -10.14
N LEU A 82 4.76 -16.48 -11.11
CA LEU A 82 5.36 -17.00 -12.35
C LEU A 82 6.61 -17.85 -12.07
N ALA A 83 7.46 -17.41 -11.15
CA ALA A 83 8.66 -18.15 -10.76
C ALA A 83 8.33 -19.49 -10.06
N ILE A 84 7.23 -19.56 -9.30
CA ILE A 84 6.74 -20.82 -8.74
C ILE A 84 6.20 -21.71 -9.84
N LEU A 85 5.39 -21.16 -10.75
CA LEU A 85 4.79 -21.91 -11.85
C LEU A 85 5.87 -22.52 -12.77
N SER A 86 6.94 -21.78 -13.06
CA SER A 86 8.06 -22.27 -13.88
C SER A 86 8.93 -23.32 -13.19
N VAL A 87 8.86 -23.44 -11.87
CA VAL A 87 9.58 -24.48 -11.11
C VAL A 87 8.70 -25.71 -10.88
N ALA A 88 7.38 -25.55 -10.96
CA ALA A 88 6.41 -26.64 -10.83
C ALA A 88 6.09 -27.34 -12.16
N LEU A 89 6.43 -26.73 -13.31
CA LEU A 89 6.33 -27.30 -14.65
C LEU A 89 7.59 -28.08 -15.03
#